data_AF-A0A354EHD1-F1
#
_entry.id   AF-A0A354EHD1-F1
#
_cell.length_a   1.000
_cell.length_b   1.000
_cell.length_c   1.000
_cell.angle_alpha   90.00
_cell.angle_beta   90.00
_cell.angle_gamma   90.00
#
_symmetry.space_group_name_H-M   'P 1'
#
loop_
_entity.id
_entity.type
_entity.pdbx_description
1 polymer ?
#
loop_
_entity_poly.entity_id
_entity_poly.type
_entity_poly.pdbx_seq_one_letter_code
_entity_poly.pdbx_strand_id
1 'polypeptide(L)'
;MRLFAQIAVAFIYCLSALGAAAQDRVVVIPLGGKKGSPAPVAKTGQSSCYDSDGDSISCADSGQDGELQKGVAWPVPRFTDKGDGTVADNLTGLIWLMNANCIGMEIPGFDRDLVNGDGKVTRQHALNFVAGLNSGTIRDDLGAPFPTNCGDASNGGTHQSDWRLPNRFELESLLDIGQVGPPLPSGHPFINVVLDYYWTSSYDSYYYDLGVGWAVHFSAGDVEAKSWKLEPCYAWPVRGGE
;
A
#
# COMPACT_ATOMS: atom_id res chain seq x y z
N MET A 1 20.69 -2.60 -28.88
CA MET A 1 20.10 -3.81 -28.25
C MET A 1 18.80 -3.34 -27.64
N ARG A 2 17.67 -3.61 -28.31
CA ARG A 2 16.37 -2.96 -28.03
C ARG A 2 15.60 -3.82 -27.03
N LEU A 3 15.21 -3.25 -25.89
CA LEU A 3 14.29 -3.84 -24.91
C LEU A 3 12.89 -3.28 -25.20
N PHE A 4 11.96 -4.13 -25.62
CA PHE A 4 10.56 -3.76 -25.81
C PHE A 4 9.85 -3.79 -24.46
N ALA A 5 9.28 -2.66 -24.04
CA ALA A 5 8.32 -2.60 -22.94
C ALA A 5 6.99 -3.19 -23.42
N GLN A 6 6.53 -4.27 -22.77
CA GLN A 6 5.21 -4.82 -22.98
C GLN A 6 4.18 -3.94 -22.28
N ILE A 7 3.49 -3.12 -23.07
CA ILE A 7 2.25 -2.44 -22.66
C ILE A 7 1.15 -3.50 -22.65
N ALA A 8 0.66 -3.87 -21.47
CA ALA A 8 -0.52 -4.70 -21.34
C ALA A 8 -1.77 -3.86 -21.69
N VAL A 9 -2.17 -3.90 -22.95
CA VAL A 9 -3.48 -3.39 -23.39
C VAL A 9 -4.53 -4.45 -23.05
N ALA A 10 -5.32 -4.21 -22.00
CA ALA A 10 -6.49 -5.04 -21.71
C ALA A 10 -7.60 -4.72 -22.73
N PHE A 11 -7.73 -5.56 -23.77
CA PHE A 11 -8.87 -5.54 -24.69
C PHE A 11 -10.12 -6.05 -23.98
N ILE A 12 -11.05 -5.15 -23.67
CA ILE A 12 -12.40 -5.49 -23.22
C ILE A 12 -13.23 -5.90 -24.44
N TYR A 13 -13.45 -7.19 -24.63
CA TYR A 13 -14.50 -7.68 -25.53
C TYR A 13 -15.84 -7.69 -24.79
N CYS A 14 -16.69 -6.71 -25.10
CA CYS A 14 -18.08 -6.69 -24.66
C CYS A 14 -18.89 -7.65 -25.52
N LEU A 15 -19.18 -8.86 -25.01
CA LEU A 15 -20.18 -9.74 -25.61
C LEU A 15 -21.58 -9.22 -25.24
N SER A 16 -22.27 -8.66 -26.22
CA SER A 16 -23.64 -8.17 -26.08
C SER A 16 -24.63 -9.33 -25.89
N ALA A 17 -25.46 -9.26 -24.85
CA ALA A 17 -26.75 -9.93 -24.79
C ALA A 17 -27.81 -8.94 -24.28
N LEU A 18 -28.62 -8.50 -25.24
CA LEU A 18 -29.97 -7.91 -25.18
C LEU A 18 -30.58 -7.61 -23.79
N GLY A 19 -30.84 -6.31 -23.55
CA GLY A 19 -32.13 -5.87 -23.04
C GLY A 19 -32.31 -5.72 -21.53
N ALA A 20 -31.59 -4.79 -20.90
CA ALA A 20 -32.10 -3.99 -19.78
C ALA A 20 -31.24 -2.72 -19.69
N ALA A 21 -31.87 -1.56 -19.51
CA ALA A 21 -31.19 -0.28 -19.41
C ALA A 21 -30.05 -0.36 -18.38
N ALA A 22 -28.81 -0.16 -18.84
CA ALA A 22 -27.66 -0.03 -17.97
C ALA A 22 -27.86 1.23 -17.13
N GLN A 23 -28.34 1.08 -15.90
CA GLN A 23 -28.19 2.11 -14.90
C GLN A 23 -26.68 2.29 -14.70
N ASP A 24 -26.19 3.49 -14.98
CA ASP A 24 -24.87 3.97 -14.59
C ASP A 24 -24.67 3.71 -13.10
N ARG A 25 -24.06 2.58 -12.78
CA ARG A 25 -23.59 2.29 -11.43
C ARG A 25 -22.17 2.82 -11.34
N VAL A 26 -22.07 4.10 -11.01
CA VAL A 26 -20.82 4.68 -10.51
C VAL A 26 -20.52 4.00 -9.18
N VAL A 27 -19.49 3.16 -9.16
CA VAL A 27 -18.93 2.63 -7.91
C VAL A 27 -18.14 3.76 -7.26
N VAL A 28 -18.69 4.31 -6.18
CA VAL A 28 -18.00 5.28 -5.33
C VAL A 28 -17.07 4.51 -4.40
N ILE A 29 -15.76 4.75 -4.50
CA ILE A 29 -14.77 4.25 -3.53
C ILE A 29 -14.38 5.43 -2.62
N PRO A 30 -14.98 5.58 -1.43
CA PRO A 30 -14.57 6.61 -0.50
C PRO A 30 -13.32 6.13 0.24
N LEU A 31 -12.16 6.64 -0.13
CA LEU A 31 -11.02 6.70 0.77
C LEU A 31 -11.21 7.92 1.68
N GLY A 32 -12.10 7.81 2.67
CA GLY A 32 -12.23 8.78 3.76
C GLY A 32 -12.69 10.21 3.41
N GLY A 33 -13.84 10.38 2.73
CA GLY A 33 -14.43 11.71 2.47
C GLY A 33 -15.91 11.80 2.86
N LYS A 34 -16.31 12.90 3.53
CA LYS A 34 -17.74 13.19 3.82
C LYS A 34 -18.59 13.13 2.53
N LYS A 35 -19.79 12.57 2.67
CA LYS A 35 -20.82 12.35 1.63
C LYS A 35 -20.96 13.56 0.68
N GLY A 36 -20.79 13.36 -0.64
CA GLY A 36 -21.34 14.27 -1.66
C GLY A 36 -20.37 14.87 -2.70
N SER A 37 -19.11 14.43 -2.81
CA SER A 37 -18.20 14.85 -3.89
C SER A 37 -17.76 13.65 -4.74
N PRO A 38 -17.39 13.85 -6.03
CA PRO A 38 -16.62 12.84 -6.75
C PRO A 38 -15.46 12.38 -5.87
N ALA A 39 -15.17 11.07 -5.83
CA ALA A 39 -14.11 10.54 -4.99
C ALA A 39 -12.82 11.34 -5.27
N PRO A 40 -12.28 12.07 -4.27
CA PRO A 40 -11.13 12.93 -4.50
C PRO A 40 -9.91 12.06 -4.79
N VAL A 41 -9.45 12.06 -6.05
CA VAL A 41 -8.16 11.47 -6.42
C VAL A 41 -7.08 12.46 -6.01
N ALA A 42 -6.10 12.00 -5.24
CA ALA A 42 -4.98 12.83 -4.83
C ALA A 42 -4.10 13.18 -6.03
N LYS A 43 -3.39 14.32 -5.96
CA LYS A 43 -2.25 14.53 -6.87
C LYS A 43 -1.24 13.40 -6.69
N THR A 44 -0.52 13.06 -7.75
CA THR A 44 0.48 11.97 -7.74
C THR A 44 1.80 12.36 -7.08
N GLY A 45 2.04 13.68 -6.95
CA GLY A 45 3.33 14.25 -6.54
C GLY A 45 4.31 14.49 -7.70
N GLN A 46 4.05 13.96 -8.90
CA GLN A 46 4.88 14.20 -10.07
C GLN A 46 4.79 15.67 -10.50
N SER A 47 5.91 16.41 -10.49
CA SER A 47 5.99 17.81 -10.94
C SER A 47 6.80 18.03 -12.22
N SER A 48 7.45 16.98 -12.72
CA SER A 48 8.32 17.01 -13.90
C SER A 48 7.63 16.34 -15.10
N CYS A 49 7.98 16.79 -16.30
CA CYS A 49 7.49 16.23 -17.57
C CYS A 49 8.66 15.66 -18.38
N TYR A 50 8.37 14.64 -19.20
CA TYR A 50 9.39 13.88 -19.92
C TYR A 50 9.02 13.69 -21.39
N ASP A 51 10.02 13.57 -22.27
CA ASP A 51 9.81 13.22 -23.67
C ASP A 51 9.72 11.69 -23.89
N SER A 52 9.71 11.24 -25.14
CA SER A 52 9.62 9.82 -25.50
C SER A 52 10.85 9.00 -25.12
N ASP A 53 12.01 9.65 -24.93
CA ASP A 53 13.25 9.02 -24.54
C ASP A 53 13.42 8.99 -23.01
N GLY A 54 12.51 9.65 -22.28
CA GLY A 54 12.51 9.76 -20.82
C GLY A 54 13.33 10.93 -20.29
N ASP A 55 13.79 11.83 -21.17
CA ASP A 55 14.54 13.02 -20.78
C ASP A 55 13.59 14.11 -20.26
N SER A 56 14.03 14.86 -19.25
CA SER A 56 13.21 15.93 -18.66
C SER A 56 13.04 17.10 -19.62
N ILE A 57 11.81 17.55 -19.77
CA ILE A 57 11.41 18.67 -20.63
C ILE A 57 10.61 19.72 -19.86
N SER A 58 10.38 20.87 -20.50
CA SER A 58 9.40 21.84 -20.02
C SER A 58 8.01 21.21 -19.96
N CYS A 59 7.28 21.47 -18.88
CA CYS A 59 5.90 21.02 -18.75
C CYS A 59 4.89 21.85 -19.56
N ALA A 60 5.25 23.04 -20.04
CA ALA A 60 4.31 23.89 -20.77
C ALA A 60 3.75 23.21 -22.02
N ASP A 61 2.42 23.15 -22.12
CA ASP A 61 1.65 22.56 -23.23
C ASP A 61 1.94 21.06 -23.46
N SER A 62 2.46 20.36 -22.45
CA SER A 62 2.81 18.94 -22.52
C SER A 62 1.61 18.01 -22.35
N GLY A 63 0.56 18.48 -21.67
CA GLY A 63 -0.59 17.68 -21.24
C GLY A 63 -0.25 16.60 -20.21
N GLN A 64 0.97 16.60 -19.65
CA GLN A 64 1.43 15.59 -18.70
C GLN A 64 1.04 15.94 -17.27
N ASP A 65 1.07 14.96 -16.38
CA ASP A 65 0.65 15.17 -14.99
C ASP A 65 1.50 16.22 -14.25
N GLY A 66 2.80 16.30 -14.57
CA GLY A 66 3.69 17.38 -14.12
C GLY A 66 3.18 18.79 -14.43
N GLU A 67 2.51 18.98 -15.57
CA GLU A 67 1.86 20.25 -15.93
C GLU A 67 0.48 20.38 -15.29
N LEU A 68 -0.35 19.34 -15.44
CA LEU A 68 -1.77 19.41 -15.18
C LEU A 68 -2.08 19.46 -13.68
N GLN A 69 -1.26 18.77 -12.87
CA GLN A 69 -1.35 18.74 -11.41
C GLN A 69 -2.79 18.50 -10.93
N LYS A 70 -3.53 17.59 -11.58
CA LYS A 70 -4.95 17.36 -11.27
C LYS A 70 -5.09 16.50 -10.03
N GLY A 71 -6.20 16.70 -9.32
CA GLY A 71 -6.49 16.00 -8.09
C GLY A 71 -6.39 16.89 -6.85
N VAL A 72 -6.68 16.29 -5.70
CA VAL A 72 -6.65 16.96 -4.40
C VAL A 72 -5.20 17.13 -3.98
N ALA A 73 -4.83 18.38 -3.70
CA ALA A 73 -3.52 18.70 -3.14
C ALA A 73 -3.35 18.00 -1.79
N TRP A 74 -2.15 17.50 -1.53
CA TRP A 74 -1.86 16.87 -0.25
C TRP A 74 -1.87 17.90 0.87
N PRO A 75 -2.34 17.52 2.07
CA PRO A 75 -2.19 18.36 3.25
C PRO A 75 -0.71 18.53 3.61
N VAL A 76 -0.39 19.65 4.24
CA VAL A 76 0.95 19.95 4.76
C VAL A 76 0.81 20.18 6.28
N PRO A 77 1.35 19.27 7.13
CA PRO A 77 2.07 18.05 6.77
C PRO A 77 1.15 16.94 6.23
N ARG A 78 1.68 16.04 5.37
CA ARG A 78 0.95 14.86 4.88
C ARG A 78 0.82 13.80 5.97
N PHE A 79 1.92 13.53 6.66
CA PHE A 79 2.00 12.57 7.75
C PHE A 79 2.32 13.27 9.06
N THR A 80 1.69 12.81 10.13
CA THR A 80 1.95 13.28 11.49
C THR A 80 2.45 12.10 12.32
N ASP A 81 3.69 12.18 12.79
CA ASP A 81 4.19 11.28 13.83
C ASP A 81 3.39 11.52 15.12
N LYS A 82 2.80 10.45 15.67
CA LYS A 82 2.02 10.50 16.91
C LYS A 82 2.89 10.36 18.17
N GLY A 83 4.18 10.03 18.01
CA GLY A 83 5.14 9.85 19.10
C GLY A 83 4.97 8.53 19.86
N ASP A 84 4.10 7.64 19.37
CA ASP A 84 3.72 6.37 19.98
C ASP A 84 4.01 5.17 19.05
N GLY A 85 4.91 5.34 18.08
CA GLY A 85 5.21 4.32 17.07
C GLY A 85 4.16 4.20 15.96
N THR A 86 3.18 5.11 15.91
CA THR A 86 2.21 5.21 14.82
C THR A 86 2.31 6.54 14.07
N VAL A 87 1.80 6.54 12.85
CA VAL A 87 1.82 7.70 11.94
C VAL A 87 0.40 7.94 11.42
N ALA A 88 -0.13 9.13 11.65
CA ALA A 88 -1.40 9.54 11.06
C ALA A 88 -1.20 10.10 9.65
N ASP A 89 -1.99 9.63 8.70
CA ASP A 89 -2.09 10.16 7.36
C ASP A 89 -3.22 11.20 7.29
N ASN A 90 -2.86 12.47 7.17
CA ASN A 90 -3.82 13.58 7.16
C ASN A 90 -4.64 13.65 5.86
N LEU A 91 -4.25 12.94 4.80
CA LEU A 91 -5.02 12.89 3.55
C LEU A 91 -6.16 11.88 3.63
N THR A 92 -5.87 10.68 4.15
CA THR A 92 -6.83 9.56 4.19
C THR A 92 -7.53 9.42 5.54
N GLY A 93 -6.99 10.04 6.58
CA GLY A 93 -7.40 9.86 7.97
C GLY A 93 -6.90 8.55 8.58
N LEU A 94 -6.17 7.70 7.84
CA LEU A 94 -5.71 6.40 8.34
C LEU A 94 -4.54 6.55 9.32
N ILE A 95 -4.34 5.54 10.16
CA ILE A 95 -3.16 5.43 11.02
C ILE A 95 -2.36 4.21 10.61
N TRP A 96 -1.06 4.40 10.41
CA TRP A 96 -0.10 3.41 9.94
C TRP A 96 0.90 3.08 11.04
N LEU A 97 1.37 1.85 11.08
CA LEU A 97 2.52 1.50 11.90
C LEU A 97 3.75 2.25 11.38
N MET A 98 4.56 2.85 12.26
CA MET A 98 5.74 3.61 11.84
C MET A 98 6.83 2.71 11.24
N ASN A 99 7.03 1.53 11.82
CA ASN A 99 8.00 0.54 11.36
C ASN A 99 7.41 -0.32 10.23
N ALA A 100 7.81 -0.02 9.00
CA ALA A 100 7.33 -0.72 7.80
C ALA A 100 7.87 -2.15 7.67
N ASN A 101 8.91 -2.52 8.42
CA ASN A 101 9.45 -3.88 8.45
C ASN A 101 9.64 -4.38 9.89
N CYS A 102 8.58 -4.32 10.71
CA CYS A 102 8.65 -4.86 12.06
C CYS A 102 9.06 -6.34 12.08
N ILE A 103 8.58 -7.13 11.11
CA ILE A 103 8.84 -8.57 11.09
C ILE A 103 10.35 -8.86 11.04
N GLY A 104 11.07 -8.28 10.08
CA GLY A 104 12.51 -8.48 9.95
C GLY A 104 13.31 -7.85 11.09
N MET A 105 12.83 -6.74 11.65
CA MET A 105 13.60 -5.95 12.61
C MET A 105 13.45 -6.39 14.07
N GLU A 106 12.27 -6.87 14.46
CA GLU A 106 11.95 -7.15 15.87
C GLU A 106 11.58 -8.61 16.14
N ILE A 107 11.12 -9.33 15.11
CA ILE A 107 10.70 -10.73 15.23
C ILE A 107 11.28 -11.61 14.11
N PRO A 108 12.61 -11.63 13.91
CA PRO A 108 13.21 -12.35 12.78
C PRO A 108 12.91 -13.86 12.76
N GLY A 109 12.50 -14.47 13.89
CA GLY A 109 12.07 -15.88 13.93
C GLY A 109 10.62 -16.14 13.50
N PHE A 110 9.83 -15.07 13.29
CA PHE A 110 8.49 -15.10 12.70
C PHE A 110 8.56 -15.24 11.18
N ASP A 111 9.60 -14.64 10.59
CA ASP A 111 10.00 -14.86 9.20
C ASP A 111 10.64 -16.25 9.07
N ARG A 112 9.88 -17.18 8.48
CA ARG A 112 10.26 -18.57 8.20
C ARG A 112 10.11 -18.89 6.73
N ASP A 113 10.28 -17.88 5.88
CA ASP A 113 10.22 -18.08 4.45
C ASP A 113 11.52 -18.71 3.91
N LEU A 114 11.81 -18.54 2.61
CA LEU A 114 13.01 -19.10 1.99
C LEU A 114 14.31 -18.41 2.44
N VAL A 115 14.24 -17.22 3.05
CA VAL A 115 15.35 -16.36 3.48
C VAL A 115 15.06 -15.80 4.89
N ASN A 116 15.43 -16.55 5.93
CA ASN A 116 15.23 -16.13 7.32
C ASN A 116 15.77 -14.72 7.63
N GLY A 117 14.89 -13.85 8.13
CA GLY A 117 15.22 -12.59 8.79
C GLY A 117 15.22 -11.36 7.88
N ASP A 118 14.72 -11.47 6.65
CA ASP A 118 14.51 -10.31 5.78
C ASP A 118 13.19 -9.59 6.09
N GLY A 119 12.24 -10.28 6.74
CA GLY A 119 10.94 -9.78 7.18
C GLY A 119 9.79 -10.06 6.21
N LYS A 120 10.06 -10.74 5.09
CA LYS A 120 9.03 -11.18 4.16
C LYS A 120 8.33 -12.40 4.72
N VAL A 121 7.04 -12.49 4.43
CA VAL A 121 6.23 -13.60 4.91
C VAL A 121 5.19 -13.99 3.88
N THR A 122 4.68 -15.22 3.98
CA THR A 122 3.48 -15.59 3.24
C THR A 122 2.29 -14.72 3.66
N ARG A 123 1.28 -14.60 2.80
CA ARG A 123 0.09 -13.81 3.14
C ARG A 123 -0.62 -14.31 4.40
N GLN A 124 -0.64 -15.62 4.63
CA GLN A 124 -1.23 -16.18 5.85
C GLN A 124 -0.45 -15.78 7.11
N HIS A 125 0.88 -15.77 7.04
CA HIS A 125 1.72 -15.31 8.14
C HIS A 125 1.56 -13.81 8.38
N ALA A 126 1.40 -13.00 7.33
CA ALA A 126 1.05 -11.58 7.48
C ALA A 126 -0.29 -11.37 8.21
N LEU A 127 -1.30 -12.21 7.94
CA LEU A 127 -2.57 -12.19 8.66
C LEU A 127 -2.41 -12.62 10.13
N ASN A 128 -1.59 -13.64 10.40
CA ASN A 128 -1.27 -14.07 11.77
C ASN A 128 -0.54 -12.96 12.55
N PHE A 129 0.37 -12.24 11.89
CA PHE A 129 1.08 -11.09 12.46
C PHE A 129 0.10 -9.99 12.88
N VAL A 130 -0.82 -9.60 11.99
CA VAL A 130 -1.89 -8.64 12.30
C VAL A 130 -2.79 -9.13 13.43
N ALA A 131 -3.18 -10.41 13.45
CA ALA A 131 -3.96 -10.99 14.54
C ALA A 131 -3.20 -10.95 15.88
N GLY A 132 -1.88 -11.11 15.83
CA GLY A 132 -0.98 -10.97 16.97
C GLY A 132 -0.96 -9.55 17.53
N LEU A 133 -0.84 -8.54 16.66
CA LEU A 133 -0.98 -7.13 17.05
C LEU A 133 -2.34 -6.88 17.71
N ASN A 134 -3.42 -7.36 17.09
CA ASN A 134 -4.79 -7.16 17.59
C ASN A 134 -5.14 -7.88 18.90
N SER A 135 -4.38 -8.92 19.25
CA SER A 135 -4.54 -9.65 20.51
C SER A 135 -3.53 -9.24 21.58
N GLY A 136 -2.59 -8.35 21.22
CA GLY A 136 -1.49 -7.92 22.08
C GLY A 136 -0.39 -8.97 22.28
N THR A 137 -0.37 -10.04 21.50
CA THR A 137 0.72 -11.02 21.53
C THR A 137 0.91 -11.65 20.16
N ILE A 138 1.99 -11.28 19.49
CA ILE A 138 2.42 -11.96 18.26
C ILE A 138 3.00 -13.32 18.65
N ARG A 139 2.64 -14.36 17.90
CA ARG A 139 3.08 -15.74 18.13
C ARG A 139 3.61 -16.37 16.85
N ASP A 140 4.65 -17.19 16.96
CA ASP A 140 5.10 -18.01 15.84
C ASP A 140 4.14 -19.19 15.57
N ASP A 141 4.42 -19.98 14.53
CA ASP A 141 3.62 -21.16 14.17
C ASP A 141 3.63 -22.28 15.23
N LEU A 142 4.56 -22.23 16.19
CA LEU A 142 4.65 -23.15 17.32
C LEU A 142 3.93 -22.61 18.56
N GLY A 143 3.36 -21.40 18.49
CA GLY A 143 2.63 -20.73 19.56
C GLY A 143 3.51 -19.95 20.55
N ALA A 144 4.83 -19.89 20.33
CA ALA A 144 5.76 -19.14 21.17
C ALA A 144 5.54 -17.63 20.99
N PRO A 145 5.39 -16.86 22.08
CA PRO A 145 5.13 -15.42 21.99
C PRO A 145 6.39 -14.62 21.70
N PHE A 146 6.25 -13.55 20.91
CA PHE A 146 7.24 -12.50 20.77
C PHE A 146 6.81 -11.27 21.59
N PRO A 147 7.66 -10.76 22.50
CA PRO A 147 7.32 -9.63 23.37
C PRO A 147 7.53 -8.29 22.66
N THR A 148 6.80 -8.04 21.58
CA THR A 148 6.79 -6.75 20.88
C THR A 148 5.39 -6.41 20.35
N ASN A 149 5.15 -5.11 20.20
CA ASN A 149 4.03 -4.47 19.51
C ASN A 149 4.52 -3.64 18.31
N CYS A 150 5.74 -3.88 17.84
CA CYS A 150 6.37 -3.14 16.75
C CYS A 150 6.56 -1.64 17.03
N GLY A 151 6.75 -1.29 18.30
CA GLY A 151 6.86 0.09 18.77
C GLY A 151 5.53 0.80 19.02
N ASP A 152 4.38 0.17 18.75
CA ASP A 152 3.04 0.75 18.95
C ASP A 152 2.70 0.93 20.44
N ALA A 153 3.05 2.09 21.00
CA ALA A 153 2.69 2.52 22.34
C ALA A 153 1.34 3.26 22.41
N SER A 154 0.54 3.24 21.34
CA SER A 154 -0.78 3.87 21.34
C SER A 154 -1.71 3.21 22.39
N ASN A 155 -2.87 3.81 22.66
CA ASN A 155 -3.81 3.31 23.69
C ASN A 155 -3.14 3.09 25.07
N GLY A 156 -2.20 3.98 25.46
CA GLY A 156 -1.48 3.91 26.72
C GLY A 156 -0.54 2.71 26.85
N GLY A 157 -0.02 2.20 25.72
CA GLY A 157 0.84 1.01 25.66
C GLY A 157 0.09 -0.31 25.72
N THR A 158 -1.24 -0.28 25.68
CA THR A 158 -2.05 -1.48 25.42
C THR A 158 -2.21 -1.67 23.91
N HIS A 159 -2.59 -2.88 23.48
CA HIS A 159 -2.74 -3.13 22.05
C HIS A 159 -3.99 -2.44 21.49
N GLN A 160 -3.91 -2.02 20.23
CA GLN A 160 -5.08 -1.77 19.40
C GLN A 160 -5.66 -3.10 18.89
N SER A 161 -6.93 -3.12 18.52
CA SER A 161 -7.63 -4.33 18.07
C SER A 161 -8.17 -4.24 16.64
N ASP A 162 -7.84 -3.16 15.93
CA ASP A 162 -8.33 -2.84 14.59
C ASP A 162 -7.23 -2.73 13.52
N TRP A 163 -6.03 -3.24 13.81
CA TRP A 163 -4.99 -3.41 12.80
C TRP A 163 -5.47 -4.37 11.70
N ARG A 164 -5.15 -4.05 10.45
CA ARG A 164 -5.42 -4.90 9.28
C ARG A 164 -4.32 -4.72 8.24
N LEU A 165 -4.26 -5.64 7.29
CA LEU A 165 -3.53 -5.38 6.05
C LEU A 165 -4.29 -4.32 5.22
N PRO A 166 -3.59 -3.33 4.64
CA PRO A 166 -4.21 -2.30 3.82
C PRO A 166 -4.84 -2.92 2.58
N ASN A 167 -5.94 -2.37 2.10
CA ASN A 167 -6.38 -2.70 0.74
C ASN A 167 -5.43 -2.03 -0.28
N ARG A 168 -5.53 -2.45 -1.55
CA ARG A 168 -4.69 -1.92 -2.63
C ARG A 168 -4.67 -0.39 -2.68
N PHE A 169 -5.82 0.25 -2.60
CA PHE A 169 -5.92 1.71 -2.71
C PHE A 169 -5.38 2.45 -1.49
N GLU A 170 -5.52 1.87 -0.29
CA GLU A 170 -4.93 2.43 0.93
C GLU A 170 -3.40 2.44 0.83
N LEU A 171 -2.81 1.34 0.38
CA LEU A 171 -1.35 1.23 0.26
C LEU A 171 -0.80 2.10 -0.89
N GLU A 172 -1.49 2.14 -2.04
CA GLU A 172 -1.17 3.05 -3.14
C GLU A 172 -1.27 4.52 -2.73
N SER A 173 -2.15 4.88 -1.78
CA SER A 173 -2.32 6.27 -1.35
C SER A 173 -1.09 6.86 -0.65
N LEU A 174 -0.17 6.02 -0.18
CA LEU A 174 1.11 6.46 0.40
C LEU A 174 2.08 6.95 -0.67
N LEU A 175 1.91 6.52 -1.93
CA LEU A 175 2.89 6.73 -2.98
C LEU A 175 2.98 8.19 -3.42
N ASP A 176 4.21 8.70 -3.42
CA ASP A 176 4.64 9.90 -4.16
C ASP A 176 5.43 9.46 -5.39
N ILE A 177 4.77 9.47 -6.54
CA ILE A 177 5.35 9.03 -7.82
C ILE A 177 6.38 10.07 -8.35
N GLY A 178 6.39 11.28 -7.77
CA GLY A 178 7.44 12.25 -8.01
C GLY A 178 8.77 11.94 -7.31
N GLN A 179 8.79 10.99 -6.36
CA GLN A 179 9.98 10.60 -5.60
C GLN A 179 10.55 9.27 -6.06
N VAL A 180 11.86 9.12 -5.92
CA VAL A 180 12.58 7.89 -6.23
C VAL A 180 13.21 7.36 -4.95
N GLY A 181 12.77 6.17 -4.51
CA GLY A 181 13.42 5.37 -3.46
C GLY A 181 13.52 6.02 -2.07
N PRO A 182 12.51 5.87 -1.19
CA PRO A 182 11.18 5.32 -1.42
C PRO A 182 10.24 6.32 -2.12
N PRO A 183 9.20 5.84 -2.83
CA PRO A 183 8.17 6.71 -3.42
C PRO A 183 7.21 7.21 -2.33
N LEU A 184 7.72 7.97 -1.37
CA LEU A 184 6.96 8.52 -0.24
C LEU A 184 7.18 10.04 -0.17
N PRO A 185 6.16 10.82 0.24
CA PRO A 185 6.30 12.25 0.46
C PRO A 185 7.52 12.59 1.31
N SER A 186 8.32 13.56 0.85
CA SER A 186 9.55 13.97 1.54
C SER A 186 9.30 14.36 3.00
N GLY A 187 10.18 13.92 3.90
CA GLY A 187 10.05 14.15 5.34
C GLY A 187 9.03 13.24 6.03
N HIS A 188 8.60 12.14 5.40
CA HIS A 188 7.76 11.14 6.06
C HIS A 188 8.44 10.58 7.33
N PRO A 189 7.68 10.23 8.37
CA PRO A 189 8.22 9.69 9.63
C PRO A 189 8.44 8.16 9.60
N PHE A 190 8.03 7.47 8.53
CA PHE A 190 8.17 6.01 8.43
C PHE A 190 9.63 5.55 8.47
N ILE A 191 9.87 4.42 9.15
CA ILE A 191 11.19 3.80 9.30
C ILE A 191 11.18 2.38 8.74
N ASN A 192 12.37 1.90 8.36
CA ASN A 192 12.58 0.55 7.81
C ASN A 192 11.67 0.24 6.60
N VAL A 193 11.41 1.25 5.78
CA VAL A 193 10.72 1.07 4.49
C VAL A 193 11.67 0.32 3.55
N VAL A 194 11.22 -0.83 3.06
CA VAL A 194 11.97 -1.67 2.14
C VAL A 194 11.46 -1.42 0.73
N LEU A 195 12.37 -1.29 -0.24
CA LEU A 195 12.02 -1.03 -1.64
C LEU A 195 11.60 -2.32 -2.35
N ASP A 196 10.50 -2.92 -1.91
CA ASP A 196 10.00 -4.21 -2.39
C ASP A 196 8.46 -4.28 -2.26
N TYR A 197 7.88 -5.46 -2.46
CA TYR A 197 6.45 -5.71 -2.41
C TYR A 197 5.93 -5.78 -0.98
N TYR A 198 4.80 -5.11 -0.76
CA TYR A 198 4.01 -5.15 0.46
C TYR A 198 2.63 -5.75 0.21
N TRP A 199 2.22 -6.68 1.09
CA TRP A 199 0.93 -7.34 0.99
C TRP A 199 -0.24 -6.37 1.15
N THR A 200 -1.26 -6.57 0.31
CA THR A 200 -2.59 -5.99 0.52
C THR A 200 -3.60 -7.04 1.01
N SER A 201 -4.69 -6.59 1.61
CA SER A 201 -5.85 -7.42 1.92
C SER A 201 -6.67 -7.76 0.67
N SER A 202 -6.47 -7.08 -0.45
CA SER A 202 -7.24 -7.24 -1.69
C SER A 202 -6.98 -8.58 -2.37
N TYR A 203 -8.06 -9.28 -2.71
CA TYR A 203 -8.05 -10.55 -3.44
C TYR A 203 -7.93 -10.30 -4.95
N ASP A 204 -7.10 -11.09 -5.65
CA ASP A 204 -7.18 -11.15 -7.10
C ASP A 204 -8.20 -12.22 -7.52
N SER A 205 -9.37 -11.75 -7.96
CA SER A 205 -10.46 -12.62 -8.40
C SER A 205 -10.19 -13.32 -9.73
N TYR A 206 -9.19 -12.90 -10.51
CA TYR A 206 -8.90 -13.48 -11.82
C TYR A 206 -8.19 -14.83 -11.72
N TYR A 207 -7.38 -15.02 -10.69
CA TYR A 207 -6.57 -16.22 -10.46
C TYR A 207 -6.98 -16.97 -9.18
N TYR A 208 -8.30 -17.10 -8.98
CA TYR A 208 -8.85 -17.58 -7.73
C TYR A 208 -8.39 -18.99 -7.33
N ASP A 209 -8.12 -19.85 -8.33
CA ASP A 209 -7.62 -21.22 -8.15
C ASP A 209 -6.09 -21.31 -7.96
N LEU A 210 -5.34 -20.21 -8.16
CA LEU A 210 -3.87 -20.19 -8.07
C LEU A 210 -3.37 -19.65 -6.73
N GLY A 211 -4.26 -19.12 -5.88
CA GLY A 211 -3.91 -18.58 -4.57
C GLY A 211 -2.96 -17.39 -4.69
N VAL A 212 -3.39 -16.32 -5.34
CA VAL A 212 -2.61 -15.09 -5.54
C VAL A 212 -3.34 -13.87 -4.95
N GLY A 213 -2.60 -12.84 -4.59
CA GLY A 213 -3.11 -11.61 -3.97
C GLY A 213 -2.30 -10.40 -4.40
N TRP A 214 -2.92 -9.22 -4.34
CA TRP A 214 -2.28 -8.00 -4.78
C TRP A 214 -1.21 -7.54 -3.79
N ALA A 215 -0.07 -7.11 -4.32
CA ALA A 215 1.00 -6.45 -3.57
C ALA A 215 1.41 -5.15 -4.28
N VAL A 216 1.80 -4.14 -3.50
CA VAL A 216 2.27 -2.85 -4.02
C VAL A 216 3.77 -2.76 -3.84
N HIS A 217 4.49 -2.38 -4.88
CA HIS A 217 5.94 -2.34 -4.91
C HIS A 217 6.47 -0.93 -4.60
N PHE A 218 7.19 -0.79 -3.49
CA PHE A 218 7.73 0.49 -3.01
C PHE A 218 9.07 0.87 -3.67
N SER A 219 9.22 0.62 -4.98
CA SER A 219 10.32 1.15 -5.79
C SER A 219 9.85 1.74 -7.11
N ALA A 220 8.89 1.11 -7.79
CA ALA A 220 8.32 1.60 -9.04
C ALA A 220 6.87 2.07 -8.91
N GLY A 221 6.25 1.88 -7.73
CA GLY A 221 4.86 2.28 -7.47
C GLY A 221 3.83 1.43 -8.21
N ASP A 222 4.25 0.29 -8.76
CA ASP A 222 3.41 -0.63 -9.49
C ASP A 222 2.70 -1.64 -8.57
N VAL A 223 1.61 -2.20 -9.08
CA VAL A 223 0.79 -3.20 -8.37
C VAL A 223 0.71 -4.48 -9.17
N GLU A 224 1.11 -5.57 -8.53
CA GLU A 224 1.21 -6.89 -9.15
C GLU A 224 0.49 -7.94 -8.31
N ALA A 225 -0.04 -8.96 -8.99
CA ALA A 225 -0.56 -10.15 -8.32
C ALA A 225 0.62 -11.06 -7.95
N LYS A 226 0.73 -11.42 -6.67
CA LYS A 226 1.75 -12.30 -6.11
C LYS A 226 1.16 -13.57 -5.55
N SER A 227 1.84 -14.70 -5.75
CA SER A 227 1.45 -15.99 -5.16
C SER A 227 1.50 -15.94 -3.63
N TRP A 228 0.40 -16.27 -2.98
CA TRP A 228 0.27 -16.27 -1.52
C TRP A 228 1.25 -17.17 -0.79
N LYS A 229 1.68 -18.24 -1.46
CA LYS A 229 2.53 -19.29 -0.88
C LYS A 229 3.96 -19.25 -1.38
N LEU A 230 4.19 -18.73 -2.58
CA LEU A 230 5.48 -18.85 -3.26
C LEU A 230 6.24 -17.52 -3.35
N GLU A 231 5.56 -16.39 -3.15
CA GLU A 231 6.16 -15.06 -3.28
C GLU A 231 5.94 -14.27 -1.98
N PRO A 232 6.81 -14.44 -0.98
CA PRO A 232 6.67 -13.75 0.29
C PRO A 232 6.89 -12.24 0.10
N CYS A 233 6.12 -11.44 0.83
CA CYS A 233 6.13 -9.98 0.77
C CYS A 233 6.12 -9.40 2.19
N TYR A 234 6.43 -8.10 2.31
CA TYR A 234 6.39 -7.38 3.58
C TYR A 234 4.95 -7.12 4.04
N ALA A 235 4.74 -6.97 5.35
CA ALA A 235 3.46 -6.64 5.94
C ALA A 235 3.52 -5.27 6.62
N TRP A 236 2.73 -4.31 6.12
CA TRP A 236 2.64 -2.96 6.70
C TRP A 236 1.22 -2.69 7.20
N PRO A 237 0.94 -2.90 8.50
CA PRO A 237 -0.39 -2.76 9.05
C PRO A 237 -0.90 -1.31 9.03
N VAL A 238 -2.20 -1.19 8.82
CA VAL A 238 -2.97 0.05 8.89
C VAL A 238 -4.20 -0.16 9.78
N ARG A 239 -4.69 0.90 10.43
CA ARG A 239 -5.91 0.88 11.25
C ARG A 239 -6.86 2.03 10.86
N GLY A 240 -8.02 2.12 11.51
CA GLY A 240 -8.93 3.23 11.30
C GLY A 240 -8.35 4.56 11.82
N GLY A 241 -8.84 5.67 11.28
CA GLY A 241 -8.62 7.00 11.85
C GLY A 241 -9.47 7.27 13.09
N GLU A 242 -9.06 8.27 13.86
CA GLU A 242 -9.89 8.90 14.91
C GLU A 242 -10.86 9.93 14.32
#